data_AF-A0A0S8IXZ4-F1
#
_entry.id   AF-A0A0S8IXZ4-F1
#
_cell.length_a   1.000
_cell.length_b   1.000
_cell.length_c   1.000
_cell.angle_alpha   90.00
_cell.angle_beta   90.00
_cell.angle_gamma   90.00
#
_symmetry.space_group_name_H-M   'P 1'
#
loop_
_entity.id
_entity.type
_entity.pdbx_description
1 polymer ?
#
loop_
_entity_poly.entity_id
_entity_poly.type
_entity_poly.pdbx_seq_one_letter_code
_entity_poly.pdbx_strand_id
1 'polypeptide(L)'
;MTTDYGREIRGVLLLSLFVMVVPLIFFPNDFGLRVDMPFSLLSAFELGWYILIFFIVFSKASAPLVIFLALLTMLYRFCLGIGFGLFLVVMFSLNLSFSMKSGIHQYLPAFLLQVILSPFILKSAFETLMKRSERRETESEARKRLSPEKPLTFFETSTSQSGRNHMKVKTSAEEKNKIMSADLESALNYLREYSGVKGAILVDNEGLVVAGDRSSDLDPETFASFGVSLKEANDILMRRINEEGLKRMAIHTPNLWISLNQILGFTLVVVADHNTDELLSVRISQTTGMIKKYLKQRYHQKILKGVED
;
A
#
# COMPACT_ATOMS: atom_id res chain seq x y z
N MET A 1 -7.17 -1.82 7.60
CA MET A 1 -6.70 -2.35 6.28
C MET A 1 -7.61 -3.34 5.52
N THR A 2 -8.73 -3.87 6.06
CA THR A 2 -9.62 -4.79 5.30
C THR A 2 -10.76 -4.11 4.53
N THR A 3 -10.93 -2.80 4.69
CA THR A 3 -12.12 -2.07 4.22
C THR A 3 -12.11 -1.74 2.73
N ASP A 4 -10.95 -1.48 2.12
CA ASP A 4 -10.90 -1.13 0.69
C ASP A 4 -11.10 -2.35 -0.24
N TYR A 5 -10.57 -3.51 0.14
CA TYR A 5 -10.77 -4.74 -0.64
C TYR A 5 -12.25 -5.13 -0.73
N GLY A 6 -13.01 -4.88 0.34
CA GLY A 6 -14.46 -5.09 0.35
C GLY A 6 -15.21 -4.19 -0.62
N ARG A 7 -14.74 -2.94 -0.83
CA ARG A 7 -15.36 -2.00 -1.77
C ARG A 7 -15.08 -2.39 -3.21
N GLU A 8 -13.85 -2.81 -3.52
CA GLU A 8 -13.47 -3.29 -4.86
C GLU A 8 -14.23 -4.55 -5.25
N ILE A 9 -14.30 -5.56 -4.37
CA ILE A 9 -15.07 -6.79 -4.63
C ILE A 9 -16.53 -6.47 -4.87
N ARG A 10 -17.13 -5.58 -4.07
CA ARG A 10 -18.53 -5.16 -4.28
C ARG A 10 -18.72 -4.50 -5.64
N GLY A 11 -17.78 -3.66 -6.08
CA GLY A 11 -17.82 -3.04 -7.40
C GLY A 11 -17.75 -4.07 -8.52
N VAL A 12 -16.82 -5.02 -8.44
CA VAL A 12 -16.68 -6.13 -9.39
C VAL A 12 -17.96 -6.96 -9.43
N LEU A 13 -18.53 -7.32 -8.27
CA LEU A 13 -19.74 -8.13 -8.19
C LEU A 13 -20.95 -7.41 -8.78
N LEU A 14 -21.15 -6.13 -8.44
CA LEU A 14 -22.24 -5.30 -9.00
C LEU A 14 -22.12 -5.17 -10.52
N LEU A 15 -20.92 -4.92 -11.04
CA LEU A 15 -20.69 -4.79 -12.48
C LEU A 15 -20.85 -6.14 -13.20
N SER A 16 -20.42 -7.24 -12.58
CA SER A 16 -20.65 -8.61 -13.07
C SER A 16 -22.14 -8.90 -13.21
N LEU A 17 -22.91 -8.56 -12.16
CA LEU A 17 -24.36 -8.74 -12.14
C LEU A 17 -25.03 -7.89 -13.22
N PHE A 18 -24.59 -6.64 -13.38
CA PHE A 18 -25.08 -5.76 -14.44
C PHE A 18 -24.86 -6.36 -15.83
N VAL A 19 -23.65 -6.86 -16.11
CA VAL A 19 -23.31 -7.50 -17.39
C VAL A 19 -24.12 -8.79 -17.62
N MET A 20 -24.50 -9.52 -16.56
CA MET A 20 -25.43 -10.65 -16.67
C MET A 20 -26.87 -10.21 -16.95
N VAL A 21 -27.35 -9.13 -16.33
CA VAL A 21 -28.77 -8.75 -16.39
C VAL A 21 -29.11 -7.95 -17.64
N VAL A 22 -28.24 -7.04 -18.10
CA VAL A 22 -28.53 -6.18 -19.26
C VAL A 22 -28.94 -6.97 -20.52
N PRO A 23 -28.29 -8.08 -20.88
CA PRO A 23 -28.70 -8.85 -22.05
C PRO A 23 -30.09 -9.48 -21.93
N LEU A 24 -30.64 -9.64 -20.71
CA LEU A 24 -32.01 -10.15 -20.49
C LEU A 24 -33.07 -9.18 -21.03
N ILE A 25 -32.81 -7.87 -21.02
CA ILE A 25 -33.74 -6.84 -21.52
C ILE A 25 -34.02 -7.05 -23.02
N PHE A 26 -33.00 -7.54 -23.74
CA PHE A 26 -33.06 -7.78 -25.17
C PHE A 26 -33.49 -9.20 -25.52
N PHE A 27 -33.54 -10.11 -24.54
CA PHE A 27 -33.93 -11.51 -24.73
C PHE A 27 -35.47 -11.65 -24.68
N PRO A 28 -36.13 -12.49 -25.50
CA PRO A 28 -35.60 -13.40 -26.53
C PRO A 28 -35.68 -12.79 -27.94
N ASN A 29 -35.73 -11.46 -28.07
CA ASN A 29 -35.82 -10.80 -29.36
C ASN A 29 -34.49 -11.03 -30.09
N ASP A 30 -34.41 -12.17 -30.77
CA ASP A 30 -33.28 -12.60 -31.57
C ASP A 30 -32.93 -11.43 -32.49
N PHE A 31 -31.83 -10.74 -32.24
CA PHE A 31 -31.26 -9.77 -33.19
C PHE A 31 -30.76 -10.46 -34.49
N GLY A 32 -31.28 -11.65 -34.82
CA GLY A 32 -30.97 -12.42 -36.02
C GLY A 32 -29.55 -12.97 -36.10
N LEU A 33 -28.68 -12.67 -35.14
CA LEU A 33 -27.26 -12.99 -35.20
C LEU A 33 -26.93 -14.23 -34.34
N ARG A 34 -27.31 -15.40 -34.85
CA ARG A 34 -26.77 -16.66 -34.35
C ARG A 34 -25.36 -16.83 -34.91
N VAL A 35 -24.39 -16.99 -34.03
CA VAL A 35 -23.02 -17.29 -34.42
C VAL A 35 -22.88 -18.80 -34.53
N ASP A 36 -22.97 -19.33 -35.75
CA ASP A 36 -22.66 -20.74 -36.05
C ASP A 36 -21.15 -20.98 -36.21
N MET A 37 -20.33 -20.26 -35.43
CA MET A 37 -18.89 -20.55 -35.39
C MET A 37 -18.61 -21.70 -34.43
N PRO A 38 -17.65 -22.58 -34.77
CA PRO A 38 -17.21 -23.61 -33.85
C PRO A 38 -16.62 -22.96 -32.59
N PHE A 39 -16.99 -23.51 -31.43
CA PHE A 39 -16.60 -22.98 -30.11
C PHE A 39 -15.07 -22.83 -29.96
N SER A 40 -14.29 -23.71 -30.59
CA SER A 40 -12.82 -23.66 -30.57
C SER A 40 -12.26 -22.39 -31.24
N LEU A 41 -12.83 -22.00 -32.39
CA LEU A 41 -12.41 -20.82 -33.14
C LEU A 41 -12.78 -19.55 -32.35
N LEU A 42 -14.00 -19.50 -31.82
CA LEU A 42 -14.47 -18.38 -31.00
C LEU A 42 -13.58 -18.19 -29.76
N SER A 43 -13.25 -19.29 -29.08
CA SER A 43 -12.34 -19.30 -27.92
C SER A 43 -10.94 -18.81 -28.26
N ALA A 44 -10.41 -19.19 -29.43
CA ALA A 44 -9.10 -18.73 -29.89
C ALA A 44 -9.09 -17.22 -30.18
N PHE A 45 -10.13 -16.70 -30.84
CA PHE A 45 -10.28 -15.26 -31.07
C PHE A 45 -10.45 -14.49 -29.77
N GLU A 46 -11.28 -14.99 -28.85
CA GLU A 46 -11.48 -14.41 -27.52
C GLU A 46 -10.16 -14.34 -26.73
N LEU A 47 -9.39 -15.43 -26.72
CA LEU A 47 -8.10 -15.47 -26.03
C LEU A 47 -7.09 -14.49 -26.66
N GLY A 48 -7.01 -14.46 -28.00
CA GLY A 48 -6.16 -13.51 -28.72
C GLY A 48 -6.53 -12.05 -28.43
N TRP A 49 -7.83 -11.76 -28.35
CA TRP A 49 -8.35 -10.46 -27.96
C TRP A 49 -7.94 -10.06 -26.54
N TYR A 50 -8.07 -10.97 -25.56
CA TYR A 50 -7.64 -10.69 -24.19
C TYR A 50 -6.14 -10.47 -24.09
N ILE A 51 -5.32 -11.29 -24.76
CA ILE A 51 -3.87 -11.09 -24.79
C ILE A 51 -3.54 -9.70 -25.34
N LEU A 52 -4.18 -9.29 -26.43
CA LEU A 52 -4.00 -7.95 -27.02
C LEU A 52 -4.34 -6.84 -26.03
N ILE A 53 -5.53 -6.89 -25.40
CA ILE A 53 -5.94 -5.89 -24.41
C ILE A 53 -4.96 -5.84 -23.25
N PHE A 54 -4.60 -6.99 -22.67
CA PHE A 54 -3.72 -7.01 -21.50
C PHE A 54 -2.30 -6.56 -21.83
N PHE A 55 -1.82 -6.79 -23.06
CA PHE A 55 -0.54 -6.24 -23.50
C PHE A 55 -0.57 -4.71 -23.58
N ILE A 56 -1.69 -4.12 -24.00
CA ILE A 56 -1.88 -2.66 -24.05
C ILE A 56 -2.03 -2.08 -22.64
N VAL A 57 -2.86 -2.69 -21.80
CA VAL A 57 -3.18 -2.19 -20.45
C VAL A 57 -2.01 -2.37 -19.49
N PHE A 58 -1.28 -3.48 -19.59
CA PHE A 58 -0.15 -3.83 -18.73
C PHE A 58 1.14 -3.93 -19.54
N SER A 59 1.52 -2.83 -20.19
CA SER A 59 2.72 -2.79 -21.06
C SER A 59 4.04 -3.15 -20.35
N LYS A 60 4.07 -3.09 -19.01
CA LYS A 60 5.22 -3.44 -18.19
C LYS A 60 5.22 -4.89 -17.70
N ALA A 61 4.12 -5.64 -17.87
CA ALA A 61 4.01 -7.00 -17.41
C ALA A 61 4.76 -7.98 -18.32
N SER A 62 5.26 -9.08 -17.74
CA SER A 62 5.89 -10.15 -18.51
C SER A 62 4.85 -10.89 -19.37
N ALA A 63 5.24 -11.31 -20.58
CA ALA A 63 4.39 -12.08 -21.49
C ALA A 63 3.69 -13.31 -20.84
N PRO A 64 4.36 -14.16 -20.04
CA PRO A 64 3.69 -15.28 -19.39
C PRO A 64 2.60 -14.84 -18.39
N LEU A 65 2.81 -13.72 -17.68
CA LEU A 65 1.81 -13.16 -16.78
C LEU A 65 0.59 -12.67 -17.55
N VAL A 66 0.80 -11.99 -18.68
CA VAL A 66 -0.27 -11.53 -19.58
C VAL A 66 -1.11 -12.70 -20.09
N ILE A 67 -0.46 -13.79 -20.54
CA ILE A 67 -1.15 -15.01 -20.98
C ILE A 67 -1.96 -15.63 -19.83
N PHE A 68 -1.39 -15.70 -18.63
CA PHE A 68 -2.09 -16.22 -17.46
C PHE A 68 -3.33 -15.39 -17.11
N LEU A 69 -3.23 -14.05 -17.14
CA LEU A 69 -4.37 -13.17 -16.89
C LEU A 69 -5.45 -13.25 -17.97
N ALA A 70 -5.05 -13.44 -19.23
CA ALA A 70 -5.98 -13.67 -20.34
C ALA A 70 -6.78 -14.98 -20.13
N LEU A 71 -6.10 -16.07 -19.75
CA LEU A 71 -6.75 -17.34 -19.42
C LEU A 71 -7.69 -17.22 -18.23
N LEU A 72 -7.29 -16.50 -17.18
CA LEU A 72 -8.11 -16.27 -16.00
C LEU A 72 -9.37 -15.45 -16.33
N THR A 73 -9.24 -14.46 -17.23
CA THR A 73 -10.37 -13.65 -17.74
C THR A 73 -11.34 -14.49 -18.55
N MET A 74 -10.84 -15.37 -19.41
CA MET A 74 -11.65 -16.31 -20.17
C MET A 74 -12.43 -17.26 -19.26
N LEU A 75 -11.78 -17.80 -18.22
CA LEU A 75 -12.45 -18.65 -17.22
C LEU A 75 -13.55 -17.88 -16.48
N TYR A 76 -13.25 -16.65 -16.05
CA TYR A 76 -14.24 -15.78 -15.40
C TYR A 76 -15.43 -15.50 -16.31
N ARG A 77 -15.21 -15.19 -17.60
CA ARG A 77 -16.29 -14.98 -18.58
C ARG A 77 -17.14 -16.23 -18.76
N PHE A 78 -16.53 -17.41 -18.77
CA PHE A 78 -17.28 -18.68 -18.84
C PHE A 78 -18.21 -18.84 -17.63
N CYS A 79 -17.75 -18.50 -16.42
CA CYS A 79 -18.59 -18.45 -15.23
C CYS A 79 -19.73 -17.43 -15.36
N LEU A 80 -19.48 -16.25 -15.94
CA LEU A 80 -20.54 -15.27 -16.22
C LEU A 80 -21.59 -15.83 -17.19
N GLY A 81 -21.15 -16.52 -18.25
CA GLY A 81 -22.03 -17.16 -19.22
C GLY A 81 -22.90 -18.27 -18.62
N ILE A 82 -22.33 -19.10 -17.74
CA ILE A 82 -23.10 -20.10 -16.97
C ILE A 82 -24.14 -19.41 -16.09
N GLY A 83 -23.74 -18.37 -15.35
CA GLY A 83 -24.64 -17.63 -14.47
C GLY A 83 -25.81 -17.03 -15.25
N PHE A 84 -25.54 -16.39 -16.39
CA PHE A 84 -26.57 -15.89 -17.29
C PHE A 84 -27.46 -17.02 -17.85
N GLY A 85 -26.89 -18.16 -18.22
CA GLY A 85 -27.65 -19.35 -18.62
C GLY A 85 -28.60 -19.85 -17.52
N LEU A 86 -28.17 -19.84 -16.25
CA LEU A 86 -29.03 -20.17 -15.10
C LEU A 86 -30.17 -19.14 -14.95
N PHE A 87 -29.88 -17.85 -15.12
CA PHE A 87 -30.92 -16.82 -15.11
C PHE A 87 -31.98 -17.05 -16.18
N LEU A 88 -31.60 -17.48 -17.38
CA LEU A 88 -32.55 -17.82 -18.45
C LEU A 88 -33.44 -19.02 -18.08
N VAL A 89 -32.91 -20.04 -17.39
CA VAL A 89 -33.71 -21.16 -16.89
C VAL A 89 -34.74 -20.68 -15.88
N VAL A 90 -34.34 -19.87 -14.90
CA VAL A 90 -35.23 -19.42 -13.81
C VAL A 90 -36.30 -18.45 -14.34
N MET A 91 -35.92 -17.49 -15.18
CA MET A 91 -36.82 -16.42 -15.62
C MET A 91 -37.76 -16.86 -16.74
N PHE A 92 -37.29 -17.69 -17.68
CA PHE A 92 -38.04 -18.06 -18.87
C PHE A 92 -38.43 -19.55 -18.92
N SER A 93 -38.11 -20.33 -17.88
CA SER A 93 -38.42 -21.77 -17.81
C SER A 93 -37.92 -22.58 -19.01
N LEU A 94 -36.78 -22.18 -19.56
CA LEU A 94 -36.15 -22.82 -20.72
C LEU A 94 -35.40 -24.10 -20.33
N ASN A 95 -35.28 -25.03 -21.30
CA ASN A 95 -34.47 -26.24 -21.14
C ASN A 95 -33.02 -25.89 -20.78
N LEU A 96 -32.48 -26.48 -19.71
CA LEU A 96 -31.14 -26.21 -19.18
C LEU A 96 -30.05 -26.24 -20.26
N SER A 97 -30.07 -27.24 -21.15
CA SER A 97 -29.10 -27.36 -22.24
C SER A 97 -29.14 -26.19 -23.21
N PHE A 98 -30.35 -25.72 -23.58
CA PHE A 98 -30.53 -24.58 -24.47
C PHE A 98 -30.10 -23.28 -23.80
N SER A 99 -30.48 -23.08 -22.53
CA SER A 99 -30.11 -21.90 -21.76
C SER A 99 -28.60 -21.78 -21.54
N MET A 100 -27.92 -22.92 -21.30
CA MET A 100 -26.47 -22.93 -21.16
C MET A 100 -25.76 -22.62 -22.48
N LYS A 101 -26.21 -23.19 -23.61
CA LYS A 101 -25.66 -22.85 -24.93
C LYS A 101 -25.88 -21.37 -25.26
N SER A 102 -27.09 -20.87 -25.00
CA SER A 102 -27.46 -19.46 -25.12
C SER A 102 -26.55 -18.57 -24.31
N GLY A 103 -26.31 -18.91 -23.03
CA GLY A 103 -25.52 -18.06 -22.17
C GLY A 103 -24.01 -18.10 -22.40
N ILE A 104 -23.49 -19.20 -22.94
CA ILE A 104 -22.04 -19.35 -23.14
C ILE A 104 -21.58 -18.76 -24.47
N HIS A 105 -22.29 -19.00 -25.57
CA HIS A 105 -21.79 -18.66 -26.92
C HIS A 105 -22.86 -18.33 -27.96
N GLN A 106 -24.12 -18.75 -27.77
CA GLN A 106 -25.12 -18.64 -28.83
C GLN A 106 -25.84 -17.28 -28.85
N TYR A 107 -25.97 -16.59 -27.70
CA TYR A 107 -26.60 -15.28 -27.64
C TYR A 107 -25.56 -14.15 -27.78
N LEU A 108 -25.39 -13.68 -29.02
CA LEU A 108 -24.33 -12.73 -29.40
C LEU A 108 -24.30 -11.44 -28.56
N PRO A 109 -25.43 -10.76 -28.24
CA PRO A 109 -25.38 -9.52 -27.46
C PRO A 109 -24.78 -9.72 -26.07
N ALA A 110 -25.16 -10.80 -25.37
CA ALA A 110 -24.55 -11.14 -24.09
C ALA A 110 -23.09 -11.51 -24.26
N PHE A 111 -22.76 -12.33 -25.26
CA PHE A 111 -21.40 -12.78 -25.51
C PHE A 111 -20.46 -11.58 -25.77
N LEU A 112 -20.81 -10.69 -26.70
CA LEU A 112 -19.99 -9.51 -27.02
C LEU A 112 -19.84 -8.58 -25.82
N LEU A 113 -20.93 -8.32 -25.09
CA LEU A 113 -20.90 -7.47 -23.91
C LEU A 113 -19.96 -8.05 -22.85
N GLN A 114 -20.05 -9.35 -22.59
CA GLN A 114 -19.17 -10.05 -21.65
C GLN A 114 -17.72 -10.01 -22.13
N VAL A 115 -17.43 -10.32 -23.39
CA VAL A 115 -16.05 -10.33 -23.92
C VAL A 115 -15.42 -8.94 -23.88
N ILE A 116 -16.18 -7.89 -24.22
CA ILE A 116 -15.65 -6.52 -24.20
C ILE A 116 -15.41 -6.04 -22.77
N LEU A 117 -16.33 -6.31 -21.83
CA LEU A 117 -16.27 -5.75 -20.48
C LEU A 117 -15.43 -6.56 -19.49
N SER A 118 -15.32 -7.88 -19.65
CA SER A 118 -14.59 -8.76 -18.72
C SER A 118 -13.17 -8.28 -18.37
N PRO A 119 -12.31 -7.88 -19.33
CA PRO A 119 -10.96 -7.42 -18.98
C PRO A 119 -10.95 -6.14 -18.15
N PHE A 120 -11.93 -5.25 -18.33
CA PHE A 120 -12.04 -4.02 -17.56
C PHE A 120 -12.59 -4.26 -16.15
N ILE A 121 -13.54 -5.19 -16.02
CA ILE A 121 -14.08 -5.60 -14.71
C ILE A 121 -12.97 -6.16 -13.83
N LEU A 122 -12.09 -7.00 -14.39
CA LEU A 122 -11.02 -7.66 -13.66
C LEU A 122 -9.76 -6.80 -13.49
N LYS A 123 -9.67 -5.65 -14.17
CA LYS A 123 -8.48 -4.79 -14.16
C LYS A 123 -8.02 -4.44 -12.75
N SER A 124 -8.93 -4.00 -11.88
CA SER A 124 -8.59 -3.62 -10.50
C SER A 124 -8.07 -4.81 -9.68
N ALA A 125 -8.72 -5.96 -9.81
CA ALA A 125 -8.29 -7.19 -9.13
C ALA A 125 -6.87 -7.62 -9.59
N PHE A 126 -6.57 -7.46 -10.87
CA PHE A 126 -5.27 -7.81 -11.44
C PHE A 126 -4.18 -6.80 -11.07
N GLU A 127 -4.46 -5.51 -11.05
CA GLU A 127 -3.51 -4.50 -10.55
C GLU A 127 -3.10 -4.78 -9.10
N THR A 128 -4.06 -5.15 -8.25
CA THR A 128 -3.80 -5.55 -6.86
C THR A 128 -2.96 -6.82 -6.78
N LEU A 129 -3.23 -7.81 -7.63
CA LEU A 129 -2.43 -9.05 -7.71
C LEU A 129 -0.99 -8.76 -8.17
N MET A 130 -0.80 -7.89 -9.18
CA MET A 130 0.52 -7.52 -9.71
C MET A 130 1.35 -6.76 -8.67
N LYS A 131 0.77 -5.73 -8.02
CA LYS A 131 1.47 -4.97 -6.97
C LYS A 131 1.99 -5.86 -5.84
N ARG A 132 1.25 -6.93 -5.51
CA ARG A 132 1.65 -7.90 -4.51
C ARG A 132 2.81 -8.78 -4.96
N SER A 133 2.88 -9.12 -6.25
CA SER A 133 3.97 -9.89 -6.84
C SER A 133 5.28 -9.10 -6.86
N GLU A 134 5.25 -7.85 -7.33
CA GLU A 134 6.43 -6.97 -7.38
C GLU A 134 7.02 -6.74 -5.98
N ARG A 135 6.16 -6.45 -4.99
CA ARG A 135 6.61 -6.25 -3.60
C ARG A 135 7.32 -7.48 -3.04
N ARG A 136 6.91 -8.68 -3.44
CA ARG A 136 7.50 -9.95 -2.98
C ARG A 136 8.87 -10.21 -3.61
N GLU A 137 9.08 -9.81 -4.86
CA GLU A 137 10.40 -9.89 -5.51
C GLU A 137 11.38 -8.89 -4.88
N THR A 138 10.96 -7.65 -4.65
CA THR A 138 11.81 -6.64 -3.98
C THR A 138 12.19 -7.03 -2.56
N GLU A 139 11.25 -7.58 -1.77
CA GLU A 139 11.57 -8.12 -0.43
C GLU A 139 12.50 -9.34 -0.48
N SER A 140 12.34 -10.22 -1.48
CA SER A 140 13.20 -11.38 -1.66
C SER A 140 14.63 -11.00 -2.03
N GLU A 141 14.81 -9.99 -2.90
CA GLU A 141 16.12 -9.44 -3.24
C GLU A 141 16.77 -8.70 -2.07
N ALA A 142 16.00 -7.90 -1.32
CA ALA A 142 16.49 -7.23 -0.11
C ALA A 142 16.94 -8.25 0.95
N ARG A 143 16.19 -9.35 1.12
CA ARG A 143 16.52 -10.42 2.06
C ARG A 143 17.74 -11.24 1.61
N LYS A 144 17.94 -11.44 0.31
CA LYS A 144 19.17 -12.06 -0.23
C LYS A 144 20.41 -11.18 -0.01
N ARG A 145 20.28 -9.85 -0.07
CA ARG A 145 21.37 -8.91 0.23
C ARG A 145 21.70 -8.80 1.73
N LEU A 146 20.77 -9.18 2.61
CA LEU A 146 20.94 -9.16 4.07
C LEU A 146 21.35 -10.51 4.67
N SER A 147 21.50 -11.56 3.87
CA SER A 147 22.02 -12.84 4.35
C SER A 147 23.56 -12.78 4.35
N PRO A 148 24.24 -12.81 5.51
CA PRO A 148 25.69 -12.77 5.55
C PRO A 148 26.27 -14.04 4.96
N GLU A 149 27.30 -13.86 4.15
CA GLU A 149 28.09 -14.90 3.54
C GLU A 149 28.82 -15.71 4.63
N LYS A 150 28.54 -17.02 4.65
CA LYS A 150 29.28 -18.14 5.29
C LYS A 150 29.31 -18.20 6.83
N PRO A 151 28.88 -19.34 7.43
CA PRO A 151 29.34 -19.70 8.76
C PRO A 151 30.82 -20.11 8.64
N LEU A 152 31.70 -19.33 9.28
CA LEU A 152 33.05 -19.77 9.60
C LEU A 152 32.94 -20.99 10.51
N THR A 153 33.35 -22.14 9.99
CA THR A 153 33.70 -23.34 10.75
C THR A 153 34.80 -22.98 11.75
N PHE A 154 34.41 -22.64 12.97
CA PHE A 154 35.33 -22.57 14.10
C PHE A 154 35.39 -23.94 14.77
N PHE A 155 36.61 -24.46 14.77
CA PHE A 155 37.08 -25.68 15.38
C PHE A 155 36.36 -26.08 16.68
N GLU A 156 35.97 -27.36 16.72
CA GLU A 156 35.83 -28.11 17.96
C GLU A 156 37.14 -28.03 18.75
N THR A 157 37.09 -27.47 19.95
CA THR A 157 38.07 -27.79 20.99
C THR A 157 37.31 -28.17 22.25
N SER A 158 37.16 -29.48 22.42
CA SER A 158 36.75 -30.13 23.65
C SER A 158 37.84 -29.96 24.71
N THR A 159 37.58 -29.28 25.83
CA THR A 159 38.15 -29.67 27.13
C THR A 159 37.48 -29.00 28.33
N SER A 160 37.01 -29.87 29.23
CA SER A 160 37.05 -29.82 30.69
C SER A 160 36.26 -28.79 31.51
N GLN A 161 35.56 -29.37 32.48
CA GLN A 161 34.98 -28.78 33.67
C GLN A 161 35.98 -27.95 34.51
N SER A 162 35.40 -27.05 35.30
CA SER A 162 35.71 -26.79 36.72
C SER A 162 36.05 -25.34 37.02
N GLY A 163 35.40 -24.81 38.07
CA GLY A 163 35.90 -23.66 38.81
C GLY A 163 34.99 -22.43 38.84
N ARG A 164 34.23 -22.32 39.93
CA ARG A 164 33.86 -21.02 40.52
C ARG A 164 35.09 -20.12 40.57
N ASN A 165 34.97 -18.87 40.11
CA ASN A 165 35.34 -17.69 40.92
C ASN A 165 35.03 -16.38 40.19
N HIS A 166 34.58 -15.42 41.00
CA HIS A 166 34.47 -13.98 40.77
C HIS A 166 35.08 -13.43 39.47
N MET A 167 34.23 -12.84 38.62
CA MET A 167 34.68 -11.78 37.73
C MET A 167 33.69 -10.62 37.74
N LYS A 168 34.14 -9.57 38.42
CA LYS A 168 33.58 -8.22 38.49
C LYS A 168 33.42 -7.71 37.06
N VAL A 169 32.17 -7.69 36.57
CA VAL A 169 31.83 -7.06 35.28
C VAL A 169 32.10 -5.57 35.44
N LYS A 170 33.29 -5.14 34.97
CA LYS A 170 33.54 -3.74 34.64
C LYS A 170 32.63 -3.41 33.47
N THR A 171 31.41 -2.98 33.77
CA THR A 171 30.56 -2.26 32.83
C THR A 171 31.36 -1.06 32.33
N SER A 172 31.92 -1.17 31.12
CA SER A 172 32.60 -0.06 30.48
C SER A 172 31.59 1.08 30.34
N ALA A 173 31.91 2.23 30.90
CA ALA A 173 31.14 3.46 30.77
C ALA A 173 31.00 3.88 29.28
N GLU A 174 31.76 3.30 28.36
CA GLU A 174 31.66 3.54 26.93
C GLU A 174 30.46 2.83 26.29
N GLU A 175 30.03 1.68 26.80
CA GLU A 175 28.89 0.93 26.22
C GLU A 175 27.54 1.47 26.73
N LYS A 176 27.52 2.06 27.93
CA LYS A 176 26.38 2.85 28.42
C LYS A 176 26.24 4.19 27.71
N ASN A 177 27.34 4.76 27.21
CA ASN A 177 27.30 5.99 26.40
C ASN A 177 26.89 5.72 24.94
N LYS A 178 27.15 4.54 24.40
CA LYS A 178 26.75 4.17 23.03
C LYS A 178 25.24 3.91 22.87
N ILE A 179 24.52 3.65 23.98
CA ILE A 179 23.05 3.49 24.03
C ILE A 179 22.33 4.83 24.30
N MET A 180 23.06 5.91 24.62
CA MET A 180 22.50 7.24 24.94
C MET A 180 22.47 8.25 23.78
N SER A 181 22.99 7.88 22.60
CA SER A 181 22.92 8.69 21.38
C SER A 181 21.83 8.17 20.42
N ALA A 182 20.59 8.09 20.88
CA ALA A 182 19.45 8.08 19.96
C ALA A 182 19.34 9.48 19.37
N ASP A 183 20.21 9.78 18.40
CA ASP A 183 20.33 11.10 17.81
C ASP A 183 19.01 11.50 17.14
N LEU A 184 18.72 12.80 17.08
CA LEU A 184 17.56 13.33 16.34
C LEU A 184 17.49 12.74 14.93
N GLU A 185 18.66 12.63 14.29
CA GLU A 185 18.84 12.01 12.98
C GLU A 185 18.46 10.53 12.97
N SER A 186 18.76 9.75 14.03
CA SER A 186 18.36 8.35 14.11
C SER A 186 16.83 8.20 14.17
N ALA A 187 16.16 9.09 14.92
CA ALA A 187 14.70 9.09 15.02
C ALA A 187 14.04 9.46 13.67
N LEU A 188 14.62 10.40 12.93
CA LEU A 188 14.16 10.78 11.59
C LEU A 188 14.47 9.68 10.55
N ASN A 189 15.65 9.06 10.62
CA ASN A 189 16.04 7.93 9.76
C ASN A 189 15.08 6.74 9.93
N TYR A 190 14.61 6.47 11.16
CA TYR A 190 13.62 5.43 11.42
C TYR A 190 12.28 5.64 10.65
N LEU A 191 11.88 6.91 10.45
CA LEU A 191 10.72 7.23 9.61
C LEU A 191 11.03 7.04 8.14
N ARG A 192 12.21 7.50 7.71
CA ARG A 192 12.65 7.42 6.32
C ARG A 192 12.77 5.99 5.82
N GLU A 193 13.18 5.05 6.66
CA GLU A 193 13.24 3.62 6.31
C GLU A 193 11.85 3.04 5.94
N TYR A 194 10.77 3.79 6.15
CA TYR A 194 9.45 3.39 5.72
C TYR A 194 9.23 3.61 4.22
N SER A 195 8.90 2.55 3.49
CA SER A 195 8.58 2.64 2.06
C SER A 195 7.35 3.51 1.85
N GLY A 196 7.53 4.69 1.25
CA GLY A 196 6.48 5.67 1.01
C GLY A 196 6.70 7.00 1.72
N VAL A 197 7.62 7.09 2.69
CA VAL A 197 8.04 8.38 3.25
C VAL A 197 8.97 9.07 2.26
N LYS A 198 8.57 10.25 1.79
CA LYS A 198 9.38 11.10 0.91
C LYS A 198 10.39 11.92 1.67
N GLY A 199 10.06 12.30 2.91
CA GLY A 199 10.98 12.99 3.80
C GLY A 199 10.33 13.31 5.14
N ALA A 200 11.18 13.60 6.12
CA ALA A 200 10.79 14.04 7.45
C ALA A 200 11.72 15.17 7.90
N ILE A 201 11.12 16.23 8.43
CA ILE A 201 11.83 17.39 8.94
C ILE A 201 11.29 17.78 10.32
N LEU A 202 12.19 18.21 11.20
CA LEU A 202 11.87 18.79 12.49
C LEU A 202 12.11 20.29 12.41
N VAL A 203 11.08 21.05 12.70
CA VAL A 203 11.03 22.50 12.56
C VAL A 203 10.80 23.11 13.93
N ASP A 204 11.42 24.24 14.25
CA ASP A 204 11.09 24.99 15.45
C ASP A 204 9.83 25.87 15.28
N ASN A 205 9.52 26.70 16.27
CA ASN A 205 8.35 27.59 16.19
C ASN A 205 8.56 28.79 15.25
N GLU A 206 9.78 29.08 14.81
CA GLU A 206 10.11 30.20 13.92
C GLU A 206 10.16 29.75 12.45
N GLY A 207 10.02 28.45 12.18
CA GLY A 207 10.11 27.90 10.83
C GLY A 207 11.52 27.47 10.44
N LEU A 208 12.48 27.45 11.39
CA LEU A 208 13.83 26.97 11.13
C LEU A 208 13.87 25.44 11.16
N VAL A 209 14.49 24.85 10.13
CA VAL A 209 14.72 23.41 10.07
C VAL A 209 15.87 23.04 10.99
N VAL A 210 15.54 22.37 12.10
CA VAL A 210 16.49 21.95 13.14
C VAL A 210 17.19 20.65 12.74
N ALA A 211 16.43 19.73 12.15
CA ALA A 211 16.92 18.47 11.62
C ALA A 211 16.04 18.06 10.44
N GLY A 212 16.61 17.43 9.43
CA GLY A 212 15.83 17.04 8.26
C GLY A 212 16.59 16.10 7.35
N ASP A 213 15.82 15.39 6.52
CA ASP A 213 16.40 14.57 5.46
C ASP A 213 16.97 15.47 4.36
N ARG A 214 18.29 15.39 4.12
CA ARG A 214 18.97 16.08 3.02
C ARG A 214 18.98 15.30 1.72
N SER A 215 18.55 14.04 1.74
CA SER A 215 18.60 13.13 0.59
C SER A 215 17.30 13.06 -0.20
N SER A 216 16.25 13.71 0.27
CA SER A 216 14.96 13.77 -0.40
C SER A 216 14.91 14.92 -1.42
N ASP A 217 14.17 14.72 -2.52
CA ASP A 217 13.82 15.78 -3.49
C ASP A 217 12.88 16.85 -2.90
N LEU A 218 12.49 16.72 -1.63
CA LEU A 218 11.67 17.70 -0.94
C LEU A 218 12.53 18.90 -0.54
N ASP A 219 12.02 20.10 -0.85
CA ASP A 219 12.58 21.33 -0.31
C ASP A 219 12.16 21.50 1.17
N PRO A 220 13.09 21.32 2.13
CA PRO A 220 12.75 21.34 3.55
C PRO A 220 12.28 22.72 4.02
N GLU A 221 12.72 23.81 3.38
CA GLU A 221 12.33 25.17 3.76
C GLU A 221 10.87 25.46 3.39
N THR A 222 10.44 25.03 2.20
CA THR A 222 9.04 25.11 1.79
C THR A 222 8.13 24.35 2.75
N PHE A 223 8.48 23.12 3.13
CA PHE A 223 7.65 22.35 4.05
C PHE A 223 7.70 22.85 5.50
N ALA A 224 8.80 23.48 5.91
CA ALA A 224 8.91 24.12 7.21
C ALA A 224 7.98 25.33 7.34
N SER A 225 8.04 26.24 6.36
CA SER A 225 7.17 27.42 6.32
C SER A 225 5.68 27.03 6.26
N PHE A 226 5.36 26.00 5.47
CA PHE A 226 4.01 25.43 5.39
C PHE A 226 3.53 24.86 6.73
N GLY A 227 4.37 24.07 7.40
CA GLY A 227 4.05 23.45 8.69
C GLY A 227 3.75 24.47 9.78
N VAL A 228 4.57 25.53 9.89
CA VAL A 228 4.36 26.60 10.87
C VAL A 228 3.11 27.41 10.55
N SER A 229 2.91 27.81 9.28
CA SER A 229 1.73 28.58 8.87
C SER A 229 0.42 27.85 9.20
N LEU A 230 0.39 26.53 8.97
CA LEU A 230 -0.78 25.71 9.30
C LEU A 230 -0.98 25.59 10.80
N LYS A 231 0.09 25.38 11.58
CA LYS A 231 0.00 25.31 13.04
C LYS A 231 -0.56 26.62 13.60
N GLU A 232 -0.03 27.77 13.20
CA GLU A 232 -0.47 29.08 13.69
C GLU A 232 -1.94 29.35 13.35
N ALA A 233 -2.34 29.11 12.10
CA ALA A 233 -3.72 29.30 11.67
C ALA A 233 -4.69 28.42 12.47
N ASN A 234 -4.32 27.16 12.73
CA ASN A 234 -5.16 26.23 13.48
C ASN A 234 -5.13 26.48 14.98
N ASP A 235 -4.01 26.91 15.57
CA ASP A 235 -3.92 27.25 16.98
C ASP A 235 -4.88 28.40 17.35
N ILE A 236 -5.07 29.37 16.45
CA ILE A 236 -6.08 30.44 16.62
C ILE A 236 -7.49 29.83 16.67
N LEU A 237 -7.80 28.85 15.82
CA LEU A 237 -9.09 28.18 15.80
C LEU A 237 -9.32 27.31 17.05
N MET A 238 -8.29 26.57 17.48
CA MET A 238 -8.35 25.72 18.68
C MET A 238 -8.61 26.56 19.93
N ARG A 239 -7.99 27.74 20.06
CA ARG A 239 -8.24 28.65 21.19
C ARG A 239 -9.69 29.14 21.23
N ARG A 240 -10.36 29.31 20.09
CA ARG A 240 -11.78 29.73 20.05
C ARG A 240 -12.73 28.68 20.61
N ILE A 241 -12.34 27.40 20.56
CA ILE A 241 -13.09 26.29 21.17
C ILE A 241 -12.55 25.90 22.55
N ASN A 242 -11.72 26.76 23.16
CA ASN A 242 -11.11 26.55 24.48
C ASN A 242 -10.21 25.28 24.57
N GLU A 243 -9.54 24.93 23.48
CA GLU A 243 -8.53 23.87 23.43
C GLU A 243 -7.11 24.46 23.47
N GLU A 244 -6.17 23.71 24.05
CA GLU A 244 -4.79 24.18 24.31
C GLU A 244 -3.95 24.43 23.04
N GLY A 245 -4.34 23.85 21.91
CA GLY A 245 -3.64 23.98 20.62
C GLY A 245 -3.63 22.69 19.80
N LEU A 246 -3.08 22.77 18.60
CA LEU A 246 -3.00 21.64 17.66
C LEU A 246 -1.87 20.67 18.07
N LYS A 247 -2.23 19.46 18.50
CA LYS A 247 -1.25 18.40 18.82
C LYS A 247 -0.82 17.61 17.60
N ARG A 248 -1.76 17.30 16.70
CA ARG A 248 -1.53 16.49 15.50
C ARG A 248 -2.50 16.87 14.40
N MET A 249 -2.00 16.95 13.18
CA MET A 249 -2.79 17.12 11.96
C MET A 249 -2.27 16.20 10.85
N ALA A 250 -3.18 15.75 10.00
CA ALA A 250 -2.87 15.02 8.79
C ALA A 250 -3.65 15.64 7.63
N ILE A 251 -2.97 15.87 6.52
CA ILE A 251 -3.53 16.42 5.29
C ILE A 251 -3.32 15.39 4.19
N HIS A 252 -4.41 14.97 3.57
CA HIS A 252 -4.39 14.04 2.45
C HIS A 252 -4.71 14.80 1.17
N THR A 253 -3.76 14.80 0.25
CA THR A 253 -3.92 15.30 -1.13
C THR A 253 -3.91 14.09 -2.07
N PRO A 254 -4.29 14.24 -3.35
CA PRO A 254 -4.27 13.12 -4.30
C PRO A 254 -2.94 12.38 -4.41
N ASN A 255 -1.82 13.07 -4.15
CA ASN A 255 -0.48 12.53 -4.34
C ASN A 255 0.29 12.36 -3.02
N LEU A 256 -0.02 13.18 -2.01
CA LEU A 256 0.77 13.29 -0.79
C LEU A 256 -0.08 13.16 0.45
N TRP A 257 0.48 12.51 1.45
CA TRP A 257 0.05 12.59 2.83
C TRP A 257 1.07 13.40 3.63
N ILE A 258 0.62 14.51 4.22
CA ILE A 258 1.45 15.39 5.04
C ILE A 258 0.96 15.28 6.49
N SER A 259 1.82 14.89 7.42
CA SER A 259 1.51 14.82 8.84
C SER A 259 2.32 15.83 9.63
N LEU A 260 1.63 16.63 10.44
CA LEU A 260 2.20 17.60 11.37
C LEU A 260 1.98 17.08 12.80
N ASN A 261 3.05 16.95 13.58
CA ASN A 261 2.98 16.48 14.96
C ASN A 261 3.75 17.45 15.86
N GLN A 262 3.06 18.03 16.84
CA GLN A 262 3.67 18.97 17.77
C GLN A 262 4.42 18.22 18.88
N ILE A 263 5.69 18.57 19.06
CA ILE A 263 6.59 17.97 20.04
C ILE A 263 7.23 19.09 20.87
N LEU A 264 6.62 19.40 22.02
CA LEU A 264 7.01 20.55 22.84
C LEU A 264 6.95 21.84 22.00
N GLY A 265 8.07 22.55 21.84
CA GLY A 265 8.20 23.73 20.99
C GLY A 265 8.67 23.45 19.56
N PHE A 266 8.59 22.21 19.08
CA PHE A 266 8.98 21.83 17.72
C PHE A 266 7.82 21.17 17.00
N THR A 267 7.83 21.21 15.67
CA THR A 267 6.86 20.56 14.80
C THR A 267 7.58 19.54 13.92
N LEU A 268 7.21 18.28 14.04
CA LEU A 268 7.65 17.22 13.14
C LEU A 268 6.72 17.20 11.93
N VAL A 269 7.27 17.47 10.75
CA VAL A 269 6.59 17.41 9.46
C VAL A 269 7.06 16.16 8.74
N VAL A 270 6.12 15.29 8.38
CA VAL A 270 6.38 14.07 7.62
C VAL A 270 5.59 14.11 6.33
N VAL A 271 6.28 13.92 5.21
CA VAL A 271 5.68 13.89 3.88
C VAL A 271 5.82 12.48 3.33
N ALA A 272 4.71 11.90 2.91
CA ALA A 272 4.65 10.55 2.39
C ALA A 272 3.76 10.47 1.14
N ASP A 273 3.85 9.36 0.40
CA ASP A 273 2.93 9.04 -0.68
C ASP A 273 1.51 8.84 -0.14
N HIS A 274 0.51 9.23 -0.94
CA HIS A 274 -0.91 9.02 -0.62
C HIS A 274 -1.23 7.55 -0.27
N ASN A 275 -0.58 6.59 -0.93
CA ASN A 275 -0.86 5.16 -0.79
C ASN A 275 -0.18 4.52 0.43
N THR A 276 0.40 5.31 1.33
CA THR A 276 1.06 4.80 2.53
C THR A 276 0.03 4.31 3.54
N ASP A 277 0.34 3.23 4.24
CA ASP A 277 -0.58 2.55 5.15
C ASP A 277 -0.63 3.15 6.56
N GLU A 278 -1.58 2.64 7.35
CA GLU A 278 -1.81 3.03 8.75
C GLU A 278 -0.58 2.77 9.65
N LEU A 279 0.34 1.88 9.25
CA LEU A 279 1.55 1.58 10.01
C LEU A 279 2.50 2.78 10.10
N LEU A 280 2.54 3.65 9.08
CA LEU A 280 3.31 4.89 9.16
C LEU A 280 2.81 5.79 10.30
N SER A 281 1.50 5.79 10.58
CA SER A 281 0.95 6.58 11.70
C SER A 281 1.49 6.11 13.06
N VAL A 282 1.71 4.80 13.21
CA VAL A 282 2.32 4.19 14.41
C VAL A 282 3.79 4.57 14.52
N ARG A 283 4.53 4.51 13.40
CA ARG A 283 5.95 4.92 13.38
C ARG A 283 6.11 6.40 13.71
N ILE A 284 5.28 7.28 13.16
CA ILE A 284 5.27 8.72 13.48
C ILE A 284 5.07 8.94 14.98
N SER A 285 4.15 8.19 15.61
CA SER A 285 3.93 8.28 17.06
C SER A 285 5.15 7.81 17.86
N GLN A 286 5.80 6.73 17.43
CA GLN A 286 7.02 6.22 18.08
C GLN A 286 8.19 7.20 17.95
N THR A 287 8.44 7.70 16.74
CA THR A 287 9.46 8.73 16.47
C THR A 287 9.20 9.99 17.29
N THR A 288 7.95 10.43 17.38
CA THR A 288 7.56 11.56 18.24
C THR A 288 7.95 11.30 19.70
N GLY A 289 7.75 10.08 20.20
CA GLY A 289 8.19 9.67 21.54
C GLY A 289 9.71 9.69 21.71
N MET A 290 10.47 9.21 20.71
CA MET A 290 11.94 9.22 20.71
C MET A 290 12.47 10.66 20.74
N ILE A 291 11.98 11.52 19.84
CA ILE A 291 12.36 12.94 19.77
C ILE A 291 12.01 13.65 21.08
N LYS A 292 10.80 13.44 21.62
CA LYS A 292 10.38 14.05 22.89
C LYS A 292 11.32 13.64 24.04
N LYS A 293 11.74 12.38 24.10
CA LYS A 293 12.69 11.89 25.11
C LYS A 293 14.05 12.55 24.94
N TYR A 294 14.57 12.63 23.71
CA TYR A 294 15.83 13.28 23.39
C TYR A 294 15.82 14.76 23.79
N LEU A 295 14.80 15.52 23.36
CA LEU A 295 14.66 16.94 23.67
C LEU A 295 14.55 17.17 25.18
N LYS A 296 13.77 16.36 25.90
CA LYS A 296 13.69 16.48 27.36
C LYS A 296 15.05 16.27 28.01
N GLN A 297 15.80 15.25 27.62
CA GLN A 297 17.13 14.97 28.18
C GLN A 297 18.12 16.10 27.89
N ARG A 298 18.13 16.62 26.66
CA ARG A 298 19.09 17.65 26.23
C ARG A 298 18.78 19.03 26.81
N TYR A 299 17.50 19.41 26.89
CA TYR A 299 17.09 20.75 27.29
C TYR A 299 16.74 20.88 28.77
N HIS A 300 16.28 19.84 29.47
CA HIS A 300 16.12 19.92 30.95
C HIS A 300 17.47 20.11 31.66
N GLN A 301 18.58 19.61 31.09
CA GLN A 301 19.91 19.82 31.67
C GLN A 301 20.44 21.25 31.50
N LYS A 302 20.00 22.00 30.48
CA LYS A 302 20.43 23.39 30.26
C LYS A 302 19.63 24.39 31.10
N ILE A 303 18.35 24.13 31.35
CA ILE A 303 17.51 24.99 32.22
C ILE A 303 17.87 24.81 33.70
N LEU A 304 18.38 23.63 34.11
CA LEU A 304 18.87 23.40 35.48
C LEU A 304 20.32 23.85 35.72
N LYS A 305 21.10 24.19 34.69
CA LYS A 305 22.48 24.69 34.83
C LYS A 305 22.63 26.20 34.63
N GLY A 306 21.55 26.91 34.25
CA GLY A 306 21.55 28.35 34.04
C GLY A 306 20.87 29.16 35.15
N VAL A 307 20.68 28.56 36.34
CA VAL A 307 20.08 29.22 37.52
C VAL A 307 21.02 29.15 38.74
N GLU A 308 22.31 28.84 38.53
CA GLU A 308 23.34 28.85 39.58
C GLU A 308 24.50 29.83 39.31
N ASP A 309 24.34 30.78 38.39
CA ASP A 309 25.23 31.95 38.25
C ASP A 309 24.44 33.26 38.37
#